data_AF-A0A1B0A8A8-F1
#
_entry.id   AF-A0A1B0A8A8-F1
#
_cell.length_a   1.000
_cell.length_b   1.000
_cell.length_c   1.000
_cell.angle_alpha   90.00
_cell.angle_beta   90.00
_cell.angle_gamma   90.00
#
_symmetry.space_group_name_H-M   'P 1'
#
loop_
_entity.id
_entity.type
_entity.pdbx_description
1 polymer ?
#
loop_
_entity_poly.entity_id
_entity_poly.type
_entity_poly.pdbx_seq_one_letter_code
_entity_poly.pdbx_strand_id
1 'polypeptide(L)' 'MAASIAYQMERILPKKCENSDYGKTYLDRLTKMRINRKLFDLSLHVDGELIQVHKLALAIASDYFAVMFEGK' A
#
# COMPACT_ATOMS: atom_id res chain seq x y z
N MET A 1 13.11 22.81 38.73
CA MET A 1 11.79 22.46 38.14
C MET A 1 11.68 22.69 36.63
N ALA A 2 12.54 23.49 35.97
CA ALA A 2 12.50 23.65 34.51
C ALA A 2 13.15 22.49 33.73
N ALA A 3 14.20 21.86 34.29
CA ALA A 3 14.93 20.77 33.64
C ALA A 3 14.10 19.48 33.44
N SER A 4 13.13 19.21 34.32
CA SER A 4 12.28 18.02 34.22
C SER A 4 11.21 18.13 33.12
N ILE A 5 10.87 19.34 32.70
CA ILE A 5 9.90 19.58 31.61
C ILE A 5 10.59 19.43 30.25
N ALA A 6 11.84 19.94 30.12
CA ALA A 6 12.65 19.77 28.91
C ALA A 6 13.00 18.29 28.62
N TYR A 7 13.31 17.51 29.67
CA TYR A 7 13.63 16.08 29.54
C TYR A 7 12.45 15.21 29.07
N GLN A 8 11.22 15.64 29.35
CA GLN A 8 10.02 14.89 28.95
C GLN A 8 9.55 15.25 27.53
N MET A 9 9.88 16.44 27.01
CA MET A 9 9.55 16.82 25.63
C MET A 9 10.43 16.11 24.58
N GLU A 10 11.65 15.73 24.94
CA GLU A 10 12.56 14.98 24.05
C GLU A 10 12.08 13.54 23.78
N ARG A 11 11.23 12.98 24.64
CA ARG A 11 10.80 11.57 24.58
C ARG A 11 9.63 11.28 23.63
N ILE A 12 9.05 12.27 22.96
CA ILE A 12 7.90 12.05 22.05
C ILE A 12 8.02 12.87 20.75
N LEU A 13 9.24 13.13 20.29
CA LEU A 13 9.40 13.56 18.90
C LEU A 13 9.33 12.33 18.00
N PRO A 14 8.41 12.29 17.01
CA PRO A 14 8.33 11.18 16.07
C PRO A 14 9.67 11.00 15.38
N LYS A 15 10.32 9.86 15.60
CA LYS A 15 11.55 9.53 14.87
C LYS A 15 11.16 9.30 13.41
N LYS A 16 11.72 10.10 12.51
CA LYS A 16 11.62 9.83 11.07
C LYS A 16 12.33 8.51 10.80
N CYS A 17 11.57 7.47 10.50
CA CYS A 17 12.08 6.16 10.09
C CYS A 17 11.95 6.06 8.57
N GLU A 18 13.07 5.82 7.90
CA GLU A 18 13.11 5.61 6.45
C GLU A 18 13.54 4.18 6.17
N ASN A 19 12.79 3.51 5.30
CA ASN A 19 13.16 2.20 4.77
C ASN A 19 13.30 2.35 3.26
N SER A 20 14.53 2.57 2.80
CA SER A 20 14.86 2.81 1.39
C SER A 20 14.37 1.69 0.47
N ASP A 21 14.34 0.45 0.95
CA ASP A 21 13.96 -0.72 0.16
C ASP A 21 12.46 -1.06 0.24
N TYR A 22 11.68 -0.26 0.98
CA TYR A 22 10.26 -0.57 1.22
C TYR A 22 9.47 -0.66 -0.09
N GLY A 23 9.61 0.34 -0.97
CA GLY A 23 8.87 0.38 -2.24
C GLY A 23 9.14 -0.84 -3.12
N LYS A 24 10.42 -1.20 -3.28
CA LYS A 24 10.82 -2.39 -4.04
C LYS A 24 10.27 -3.66 -3.39
N THR A 25 10.46 -3.81 -2.08
CA THR A 25 10.00 -5.00 -1.33
C THR A 25 8.48 -5.15 -1.39
N TYR A 26 7.74 -4.04 -1.34
CA TYR A 26 6.30 -4.01 -1.42
C TYR A 26 5.77 -4.49 -2.77
N LEU A 27 6.30 -3.95 -3.88
CA LEU A 27 5.93 -4.36 -5.24
C LEU A 27 6.30 -5.84 -5.52
N ASP A 28 7.45 -6.30 -5.03
CA ASP A 28 7.87 -7.70 -5.13
C ASP A 28 6.87 -8.64 -4.44
N ARG A 29 6.39 -8.25 -3.24
CA ARG A 29 5.40 -9.02 -2.49
C ARG A 29 4.03 -9.04 -3.18
N LEU A 30 3.57 -7.91 -3.72
CA LEU A 30 2.33 -7.85 -4.52
C LEU A 30 2.41 -8.77 -5.75
N THR A 31 3.56 -8.78 -6.43
CA THR A 31 3.78 -9.67 -7.58
C THR A 31 3.70 -11.15 -7.17
N LYS A 32 4.35 -11.52 -6.06
CA LYS A 32 4.25 -12.87 -5.50
C LYS A 32 2.81 -13.23 -5.10
N MET A 33 2.02 -12.29 -4.59
CA MET A 33 0.60 -12.54 -4.27
C MET A 33 -0.23 -12.81 -5.53
N ARG A 34 0.02 -12.09 -6.63
CA ARG A 34 -0.61 -12.34 -7.92
C ARG A 34 -0.27 -13.72 -8.47
N ILE A 35 1.01 -14.09 -8.50
CA ILE A 35 1.48 -15.41 -8.97
C ILE A 35 0.86 -16.53 -8.15
N ASN A 36 0.84 -16.37 -6.82
CA ASN A 36 0.31 -17.37 -5.89
C ASN A 36 -1.22 -17.33 -5.73
N ARG A 37 -1.93 -16.48 -6.48
CA ARG A 37 -3.40 -16.33 -6.46
C ARG A 37 -3.96 -16.08 -5.05
N LYS A 38 -3.37 -15.13 -4.31
CA LYS A 38 -3.77 -14.81 -2.92
C LYS A 38 -4.39 -13.42 -2.81
N LEU A 39 -5.42 -13.33 -1.96
CA LEU A 39 -6.02 -12.07 -1.49
C LEU A 39 -6.53 -11.17 -2.63
N PHE A 40 -7.07 -11.76 -3.69
CA PHE A 40 -7.77 -10.99 -4.72
C PHE A 40 -9.06 -10.40 -4.15
N ASP A 41 -9.31 -9.14 -4.49
CA ASP A 41 -10.43 -8.33 -4.00
C ASP A 41 -11.27 -7.73 -5.16
N LEU A 42 -10.91 -8.06 -6.41
CA LEU A 42 -11.63 -7.69 -7.61
C LEU A 42 -11.56 -8.80 -8.67
N SER A 43 -12.66 -8.96 -9.39
CA SER A 43 -12.78 -9.81 -10.57
C SER A 43 -13.19 -8.96 -11.77
N LEU A 44 -12.42 -9.05 -12.85
CA LEU A 44 -12.72 -8.39 -14.13
C LEU A 44 -13.29 -9.43 -15.10
N HIS A 45 -14.42 -9.12 -15.71
CA HIS A 45 -14.97 -9.90 -16.82
C HIS A 45 -14.62 -9.19 -18.12
N VAL A 46 -13.78 -9.81 -18.94
CA VAL A 46 -13.31 -9.25 -20.22
C VAL A 46 -13.43 -10.35 -21.28
N ASP A 47 -14.21 -10.11 -22.33
CA ASP A 47 -14.39 -11.03 -23.46
C ASP A 47 -14.72 -12.49 -23.07
N GLY A 48 -15.52 -12.66 -22.01
CA GLY A 48 -15.91 -13.98 -21.49
C GLY A 48 -14.89 -14.62 -20.54
N GLU A 49 -13.74 -14.01 -20.33
CA GLU A 49 -12.74 -14.44 -19.36
C GLU A 49 -12.92 -13.74 -18.00
N LEU A 50 -12.59 -14.47 -16.94
CA LEU A 50 -12.58 -13.96 -15.57
C LEU A 50 -11.14 -13.77 -15.08
N ILE A 51 -10.77 -12.52 -14.84
CA ILE A 51 -9.43 -12.15 -14.37
C ILE A 51 -9.52 -11.67 -12.92
N GLN A 52 -8.95 -12.42 -11.99
CA GLN A 52 -8.86 -12.03 -10.58
C GLN A 52 -7.62 -11.18 -10.33
N VAL A 53 -7.79 -10.02 -9.69
CA VAL A 53 -6.75 -9.00 -9.50
C VAL A 53 -6.84 -8.35 -8.11
N HIS A 54 -5.82 -7.56 -7.77
CA HIS A 54 -5.80 -6.67 -6.61
C HIS A 54 -6.20 -5.25 -7.03
N LYS A 55 -7.23 -4.66 -6.42
CA LYS A 55 -7.68 -3.27 -6.69
C LYS A 55 -6.55 -2.28 -6.56
N LEU A 56 -5.78 -2.39 -5.47
CA LEU A 56 -4.68 -1.48 -5.20
C LEU A 56 -3.59 -1.54 -6.26
N ALA A 57 -3.24 -2.74 -6.74
CA ALA A 57 -2.25 -2.88 -7.80
C ALA A 57 -2.74 -2.25 -9.12
N LEU A 58 -4.04 -2.35 -9.39
CA LEU A 58 -4.65 -1.80 -10.58
C LEU A 58 -4.79 -0.26 -10.51
N ALA A 59 -5.12 0.30 -9.34
CA ALA A 59 -5.12 1.74 -9.08
C ALA A 59 -3.73 2.36 -9.24
N ILE A 60 -2.69 1.71 -8.68
CA ILE A 60 -1.30 2.18 -8.82
C ILE A 60 -0.87 2.22 -10.30
N ALA A 61 -1.36 1.28 -11.10
CA ALA A 61 -0.98 1.16 -12.50
C ALA A 61 -1.82 2.02 -13.46
N SER A 62 -2.94 2.61 -13.01
CA SER A 62 -3.89 3.29 -13.90
C SER A 62 -4.76 4.30 -13.17
N ASP A 63 -4.65 5.58 -13.59
CA ASP A 63 -5.47 6.67 -13.07
C ASP A 63 -6.97 6.42 -13.24
N TYR A 64 -7.37 5.74 -14.33
CA TYR A 64 -8.77 5.35 -14.54
C TYR A 64 -9.29 4.48 -13.40
N PHE A 65 -8.53 3.45 -13.02
CA PHE A 65 -8.91 2.57 -11.94
C PHE A 65 -8.73 3.21 -10.57
N ALA A 66 -7.74 4.10 -10.39
CA ALA A 66 -7.59 4.88 -9.17
C ALA A 66 -8.85 5.72 -8.91
N VAL A 67 -9.27 6.53 -9.89
CA VAL A 67 -10.50 7.35 -9.79
C VAL A 67 -11.73 6.47 -9.60
N MET A 68 -11.83 5.34 -10.31
CA MET A 68 -12.96 4.41 -10.17
C MET A 68 -13.08 3.83 -8.74
N PHE A 69 -11.97 3.58 -8.06
CA PHE A 69 -11.97 2.99 -6.71
C PHE A 69 -12.07 4.01 -5.59
N GLU A 70 -11.68 5.27 -5.81
CA GLU A 70 -11.87 6.37 -4.84
C GLU A 70 -13.32 6.84 -4.75
N GLY A 71 -14.10 6.72 -5.83
CA GLY A 71 -15.52 7.10 -5.87
C GLY A 71 -16.48 6.11 -5.22
N LYS A 72 -16.00 5.18 -4.38
CA LYS A 72 -16.77 4.12 -3.74
C LYS A 72 -16.56 4.06 -2.23
#